data_AF-A0A967L2Y5-F1
#
_entry.id   AF-A0A967L2Y5-F1
#
_cell.length_a   1.000
_cell.length_b   1.000
_cell.length_c   1.000
_cell.angle_alpha   90.00
_cell.angle_beta   90.00
_cell.angle_gamma   90.00
#
_symmetry.space_group_name_H-M   'P 1'
#
loop_
_entity.id
_entity.type
_entity.pdbx_description
1 polymer ?
#
loop_
_entity_poly.entity_id
_entity_poly.type
_entity_poly.pdbx_seq_one_letter_code
_entity_poly.pdbx_strand_id
1 'polypeptide(L)' 'GLLLAEQVPAFYPDLADPDMVSALALVHQRFSTNTLPTWPLAQPFRVIAHNGEINTLQGNHYML' A
#
# COMPACT_ATOMS: atom_id res chain seq x y z
N GLY A 1 -5.50 -0.87 1.26
CA GLY A 1 -6.64 -0.83 2.21
C GLY A 1 -6.43 -1.84 3.32
N LEU A 2 -7.44 -2.05 4.17
CA LEU A 2 -7.44 -3.06 5.24
C LEU A 2 -8.15 -4.34 4.79
N LEU A 3 -7.60 -4.98 3.76
CA LEU A 3 -8.23 -6.08 3.05
C LEU A 3 -7.18 -7.17 2.78
N LEU A 4 -7.62 -8.40 2.64
CA LEU A 4 -6.81 -9.41 1.95
C LEU A 4 -6.66 -9.00 0.48
N ALA A 5 -5.52 -9.31 -0.14
CA ALA A 5 -5.28 -8.95 -1.54
C ALA A 5 -6.38 -9.50 -2.47
N GLU A 6 -6.87 -10.70 -2.19
CA GLU A 6 -7.95 -11.37 -2.93
C GLU A 6 -9.31 -10.65 -2.83
N GLN A 7 -9.52 -9.83 -1.79
CA GLN A 7 -10.75 -9.08 -1.60
C GLN A 7 -10.76 -7.74 -2.33
N VAL A 8 -9.61 -7.28 -2.83
CA VAL A 8 -9.47 -5.98 -3.51
C VAL A 8 -10.42 -5.84 -4.71
N PRO A 9 -10.56 -6.82 -5.63
CA PRO A 9 -11.46 -6.67 -6.78
C PRO A 9 -12.94 -6.57 -6.38
N ALA A 10 -13.35 -7.23 -5.30
CA ALA A 10 -14.74 -7.17 -4.82
C ALA A 10 -15.03 -5.87 -4.06
N PHE A 11 -14.04 -5.32 -3.36
CA PHE A 11 -14.17 -4.08 -2.61
C PHE A 11 -14.12 -2.84 -3.51
N TYR A 12 -13.32 -2.88 -4.58
CA TYR A 12 -13.17 -1.83 -5.59
C TYR A 12 -13.67 -2.35 -6.95
N PRO A 13 -15.01 -2.35 -7.18
CA PRO A 13 -15.59 -2.89 -8.42
C PRO A 13 -15.20 -2.10 -9.67
N ASP A 14 -14.76 -0.85 -9.51
CA ASP A 14 -14.16 0.00 -10.55
C ASP A 14 -12.92 -0.64 -11.19
N LEU A 15 -12.20 -1.52 -10.48
CA LEU A 15 -11.08 -2.27 -11.07
C LEU A 15 -11.51 -3.28 -12.13
N ALA A 16 -12.79 -3.64 -12.19
CA ALA A 16 -13.34 -4.54 -13.22
C ALA A 16 -13.91 -3.78 -14.42
N ASP A 17 -13.92 -2.45 -14.39
CA ASP A 17 -14.43 -1.63 -15.48
C ASP A 17 -13.48 -1.74 -16.71
N PRO A 18 -13.99 -2.02 -17.92
CA PRO A 18 -13.16 -2.08 -19.13
C PRO A 18 -12.42 -0.76 -19.44
N ASP A 19 -12.92 0.38 -18.96
CA ASP A 19 -12.27 1.68 -19.13
C ASP A 19 -11.14 1.93 -18.11
N MET A 20 -11.00 1.07 -17.08
CA MET A 20 -9.93 1.12 -16.09
C MET A 20 -8.61 0.59 -16.67
N VAL A 21 -8.01 1.38 -17.55
CA VAL A 21 -6.74 1.07 -18.23
C VAL A 21 -5.61 1.94 -17.71
N SER A 22 -4.41 1.37 -17.57
CA SER A 22 -3.22 2.11 -17.21
C SER A 22 -1.98 1.51 -17.88
N ALA A 23 -1.00 2.37 -18.18
CA ALA A 23 0.31 1.94 -18.66
C ALA A 23 1.16 1.27 -17.56
N LEU A 24 0.82 1.49 -16.28
CA LEU A 24 1.54 0.96 -15.12
C LEU A 24 0.58 0.72 -13.95
N ALA A 25 0.81 -0.34 -13.18
CA ALA A 25 0.16 -0.58 -11.91
C ALA A 25 1.21 -0.84 -10.81
N LEU A 26 0.95 -0.31 -9.61
CA LEU A 26 1.74 -0.57 -8.41
C LEU A 26 0.82 -1.12 -7.33
N VAL A 27 1.15 -2.28 -6.78
CA VAL A 27 0.35 -2.98 -5.75
C VAL A 27 1.24 -3.36 -4.56
N HIS A 28 0.66 -3.41 -3.37
CA HIS A 28 1.39 -3.79 -2.16
C HIS A 28 0.49 -4.46 -1.13
N GLN A 29 1.00 -5.54 -0.54
CA GLN A 29 0.42 -6.19 0.62
C GLN A 29 1.41 -6.08 1.78
N ARG A 30 0.94 -5.52 2.90
CA ARG A 30 1.76 -5.25 4.08
C ARG A 30 1.55 -6.32 5.13
N PHE A 31 2.64 -6.84 5.69
CA PHE A 31 2.62 -7.54 6.97
C PHE A 31 2.93 -6.54 8.10
N SER A 32 2.18 -6.62 9.19
CA SER A 32 2.23 -5.66 10.29
C SER A 32 2.54 -6.36 11.61
N THR A 33 3.29 -5.70 12.49
CA THR A 33 3.48 -6.11 13.90
C THR A 33 2.37 -5.58 14.82
N ASN A 34 1.27 -5.06 14.27
CA ASN A 34 0.10 -4.60 15.03
C ASN A 34 -1.16 -5.39 14.67
N THR A 35 -2.11 -5.41 15.61
CA THR A 35 -3.44 -6.03 15.44
C THR A 35 -4.55 -5.02 15.16
N LEU A 36 -4.32 -3.74 15.47
CA LEU A 36 -5.23 -2.64 15.14
C LEU A 36 -4.87 -2.04 13.79
N PRO A 37 -5.76 -2.13 12.80
CA PRO A 37 -5.43 -1.73 11.45
C PRO A 37 -5.66 -0.22 11.27
N THR A 38 -4.84 0.43 10.43
CA THR A 38 -4.92 1.88 10.16
C THR A 38 -4.90 2.12 8.67
N TRP A 39 -6.00 2.65 8.12
CA TRP A 39 -6.19 2.84 6.68
C TRP A 39 -5.07 3.66 6.00
N PRO A 40 -4.65 4.82 6.54
CA PRO A 40 -3.57 5.62 5.94
C PRO A 40 -2.20 4.92 5.82
N LEU A 41 -1.97 3.82 6.53
CA LEU A 41 -0.70 3.08 6.49
C LEU A 41 -0.69 1.94 5.47
N ALA A 42 -1.82 1.66 4.81
CA ALA A 42 -1.83 0.72 3.70
C ALA A 42 -1.18 1.37 2.48
N GLN A 43 -0.16 0.72 1.91
CA GLN A 43 0.49 1.19 0.69
C GLN A 43 -0.23 0.64 -0.57
N PRO A 44 0.05 1.15 -1.78
CA PRO A 44 1.08 2.15 -2.13
C PRO A 44 0.92 3.51 -1.46
N PHE A 45 2.02 4.17 -1.08
CA PHE A 45 2.03 5.61 -0.85
C PHE A 45 2.05 6.34 -2.20
N ARG A 46 1.92 7.67 -2.18
CA ARG A 46 1.75 8.50 -3.39
C ARG A 46 2.73 8.19 -4.53
N VAL A 47 3.98 7.84 -4.19
CA VAL A 47 5.05 7.61 -5.17
C VAL A 47 5.88 6.35 -4.90
N ILE A 48 5.55 5.58 -3.86
CA ILE A 48 6.39 4.45 -3.42
C ILE A 48 5.56 3.33 -2.80
N ALA A 49 5.96 2.10 -3.10
CA ALA A 49 5.64 0.93 -2.32
C ALA A 49 6.95 0.30 -1.83
N HIS A 50 6.96 -0.20 -0.61
CA HIS A 50 8.15 -0.64 0.10
C HIS A 50 7.91 -1.98 0.77
N ASN A 51 8.76 -2.94 0.43
CA ASN A 51 8.82 -4.26 1.06
C ASN A 51 10.08 -4.34 1.93
N GLY A 52 9.93 -4.05 3.22
CA GLY A 52 11.03 -4.06 4.18
C GLY A 52 10.79 -3.13 5.36
N GLU A 53 11.85 -2.89 6.13
CA GLU A 53 11.86 -1.94 7.24
C GLU A 53 13.01 -0.94 7.05
N ILE A 54 12.77 0.35 7.30
CA ILE A 54 13.80 1.39 7.25
C ILE A 54 14.44 1.51 8.63
N ASN A 55 15.53 0.79 8.85
CA ASN A 55 16.17 0.69 10.17
C ASN A 55 16.89 1.98 10.64
N THR A 56 17.10 2.94 9.75
CA THR A 56 17.81 4.21 10.05
C THR A 56 16.87 5.43 10.01
N LEU A 57 15.56 5.23 10.14
CA LEU A 57 14.54 6.27 9.98
C LEU A 57 14.84 7.55 10.77
N GLN A 58 15.19 7.43 12.04
CA GLN A 58 15.49 8.58 12.89
C GLN A 58 16.74 9.35 12.42
N GLY A 59 17.80 8.64 11.99
CA GLY A 59 18.99 9.26 11.42
C GLY A 59 18.67 10.04 10.15
N ASN A 60 17.88 9.46 9.25
CA ASN A 60 17.43 10.12 8.03
C ASN A 60 16.59 11.37 8.33
N HIS A 61 15.73 11.32 9.34
CA HIS A 61 14.90 12.46 9.74
C HIS A 61 15.70 13.65 10.27
N TYR A 62 16.83 13.44 10.95
CA TYR A 62 17.67 14.53 11.45
C TYR A 62 18.58 15.15 10.38
N MET A 63 18.81 14.45 9.27
CA MET A 63 19.62 14.95 8.15
C MET A 63 18.80 15.80 7.17
N LEU A 64 17.47 15.76 7.26
CA LEU A 64 16.51 16.52 6.46
C LEU A 64 16.05 17.78 7.22
#